data_AF-A0A0A7S113-F1
#
_entry.id   AF-A0A0A7S113-F1
#
_cell.length_a   1.000
_cell.length_b   1.000
_cell.length_c   1.000
_cell.angle_alpha   90.00
_cell.angle_beta   90.00
_cell.angle_gamma   90.00
#
_symmetry.space_group_name_H-M   'P 1'
#
loop_
_entity.id
_entity.type
_entity.pdbx_description
1 polymer ?
#
loop_
_entity_poly.entity_id
_entity_poly.type
_entity_poly.pdbx_seq_one_letter_code
_entity_poly.pdbx_strand_id
1 'polypeptide(L)' 'MTKKQNNSLTFEETLKELEMIVSKLEMGNLPLDEALNEFEKGVKLAKQGQVQLQQAEQRIQILLTENDDASLTDFSPIEN' A
#
# COMPACT_ATOMS: atom_id res chain seq x y z
N MET A 1 7.00 -12.60 -25.27
CA MET A 1 7.58 -11.97 -24.05
C MET A 1 6.71 -12.36 -22.87
N THR A 2 7.26 -13.19 -21.98
CA THR A 2 6.54 -13.86 -20.89
C THR A 2 6.15 -12.84 -19.81
N LYS A 3 4.85 -12.58 -19.62
CA LYS A 3 4.33 -11.76 -18.51
C LYS A 3 4.81 -12.40 -17.20
N LYS A 4 5.76 -11.75 -16.53
CA LYS A 4 6.12 -12.03 -15.13
C LYS A 4 4.84 -11.77 -14.32
N GLN A 5 4.19 -12.84 -13.88
CA GLN A 5 3.03 -12.76 -13.00
C GLN A 5 3.49 -12.03 -11.72
N ASN A 6 3.11 -10.76 -11.58
CA ASN A 6 3.31 -10.02 -10.33
C ASN A 6 2.28 -10.56 -9.34
N ASN A 7 2.64 -11.63 -8.64
CA ASN A 7 1.84 -12.31 -7.63
C ASN A 7 1.74 -11.52 -6.30
N SER A 8 1.85 -10.19 -6.37
CA SER A 8 1.78 -9.31 -5.20
C SER A 8 0.31 -9.00 -4.90
N LEU A 9 -0.15 -9.30 -3.70
CA LEU A 9 -1.49 -8.92 -3.22
C LEU A 9 -1.69 -7.40 -3.34
N THR A 10 -2.92 -6.97 -3.65
CA THR A 10 -3.30 -5.55 -3.50
C THR A 10 -3.26 -5.12 -2.04
N PHE A 11 -3.40 -3.82 -1.79
CA PHE A 11 -3.43 -3.30 -0.42
C PHE A 11 -4.64 -3.84 0.35
N GLU A 12 -5.81 -3.86 -0.28
CA GLU A 12 -7.06 -4.36 0.28
C GLU A 12 -6.98 -5.86 0.59
N GLU A 13 -6.36 -6.64 -0.31
CA GLU A 13 -6.12 -8.07 -0.09
C GLU A 13 -5.12 -8.29 1.06
N THR A 14 -4.05 -7.50 1.12
CA THR A 14 -3.05 -7.54 2.20
C THR A 14 -3.71 -7.24 3.55
N LEU A 15 -4.55 -6.22 3.61
CA LEU A 15 -5.27 -5.82 4.81
C LEU A 15 -6.25 -6.90 5.26
N LYS A 16 -7.04 -7.45 4.33
CA LYS A 16 -7.98 -8.54 4.61
C LYS A 16 -7.28 -9.78 5.14
N GLU A 17 -6.14 -10.16 4.56
CA GLU A 17 -5.35 -11.28 5.09
C GLU A 17 -4.83 -11.01 6.50
N LEU A 18 -4.35 -9.79 6.77
CA LEU A 18 -3.86 -9.40 8.09
C LEU A 18 -4.97 -9.45 9.15
N GLU A 19 -6.18 -8.97 8.83
CA GLU A 19 -7.35 -9.04 9.70
C GLU A 19 -7.72 -10.49 10.04
N MET A 20 -7.69 -11.39 9.05
CA MET A 20 -7.93 -12.82 9.29
C MET A 20 -6.90 -13.43 10.23
N ILE A 21 -5.62 -13.06 10.09
CA ILE A 21 -4.55 -13.54 10.96
C ILE A 21 -4.75 -13.05 12.38
N VAL A 22 -5.02 -11.75 12.56
CA VAL A 22 -5.28 -11.16 13.89
C VAL A 22 -6.45 -11.87 14.55
N SER A 23 -7.56 -12.05 13.82
CA SER A 23 -8.74 -12.75 14.34
C SER A 23 -8.42 -14.18 14.80
N LYS A 24 -7.64 -14.94 14.01
CA LYS A 24 -7.20 -16.29 14.40
C LYS A 24 -6.32 -16.30 15.65
N LEU A 25 -5.38 -15.37 15.76
CA LEU A 25 -4.50 -15.27 16.93
C LEU A 25 -5.29 -14.90 18.19
N GLU A 26 -6.27 -14.00 18.07
CA GLU A 26 -7.14 -13.56 19.16
C GLU A 26 -8.09 -14.68 19.65
N MET A 27 -8.46 -15.63 18.79
CA MET A 27 -9.24 -16.80 19.20
C MET A 27 -8.50 -17.69 20.21
N GLY A 28 -7.16 -17.64 20.23
CA GLY A 28 -6.33 -18.32 21.25
C GLY A 28 -6.39 -19.86 21.24
N ASN A 29 -6.95 -20.46 20.19
CA ASN A 29 -7.13 -21.91 20.05
C ASN A 29 -6.08 -22.57 19.14
N LEU A 30 -5.09 -21.80 18.67
CA LEU A 30 -3.99 -22.29 17.84
C LEU A 30 -2.90 -22.94 18.70
N PRO A 31 -2.35 -24.10 18.28
CA PRO A 31 -1.08 -24.60 18.81
C PRO A 31 0.02 -23.54 18.69
N LEU A 32 1.01 -23.57 19.60
CA LEU A 32 2.09 -22.57 19.64
C LEU A 32 2.81 -22.40 18.30
N ASP A 33 3.17 -23.52 17.65
CA ASP A 33 3.87 -23.49 16.36
C ASP A 33 3.02 -22.84 15.25
N GLU A 34 1.71 -23.08 15.25
CA GLU A 34 0.79 -22.46 14.30
C GLU A 34 0.61 -20.97 14.59
N ALA A 35 0.50 -20.59 15.88
CA ALA A 35 0.43 -19.19 16.29
C ALA A 35 1.69 -18.40 15.89
N LEU A 36 2.87 -19.01 16.02
CA LEU A 36 4.13 -18.41 15.56
C LEU A 36 4.16 -18.23 14.04
N ASN A 37 3.71 -19.24 13.29
CA ASN A 37 3.62 -19.15 11.83
C ASN A 37 2.65 -18.04 11.37
N GLU A 38 1.46 -17.97 11.97
CA GLU A 38 0.47 -16.92 11.68
C GLU A 38 1.01 -15.54 12.06
N PHE A 39 1.71 -15.40 13.20
CA PHE A 39 2.37 -14.16 13.60
C PHE A 39 3.44 -13.72 12.59
N GLU A 40 4.33 -14.61 12.18
CA GLU A 40 5.34 -14.30 11.16
C GLU A 40 4.71 -13.85 9.84
N LYS A 41 3.63 -14.51 9.41
CA LYS A 41 2.87 -14.13 8.22
C LYS A 41 2.26 -12.73 8.40
N GLY A 42 1.65 -12.45 9.55
CA GLY A 42 1.11 -11.14 9.89
C GLY A 42 2.16 -10.02 9.81
N VAL A 43 3.35 -10.25 10.37
CA VAL A 43 4.47 -9.29 10.29
C VAL A 43 4.89 -9.01 8.84
N LYS A 44 4.93 -10.04 7.98
CA LYS A 44 5.27 -9.88 6.55
C LYS A 44 4.20 -9.06 5.82
N LEU A 45 2.92 -9.35 6.05
CA LEU A 45 1.80 -8.61 5.45
C LEU A 45 1.77 -7.16 5.91
N ALA A 46 2.00 -6.89 7.20
CA ALA A 46 2.06 -5.54 7.74
C ALA A 46 3.16 -4.70 7.06
N LYS A 47 4.37 -5.29 6.90
CA LYS A 47 5.47 -4.65 6.15
C LYS A 47 5.09 -4.40 4.68
N GLN A 48 4.44 -5.36 4.03
CA GLN A 48 3.99 -5.20 2.65
C GLN A 48 2.94 -4.07 2.52
N GLY A 49 1.98 -3.98 3.44
CA GLY A 49 1.00 -2.91 3.48
C GLY A 49 1.65 -1.53 3.66
N GLN A 50 2.64 -1.44 4.55
CA GLN A 50 3.41 -0.21 4.76
C GLN A 50 4.14 0.25 3.49
N VAL A 51 4.79 -0.67 2.77
CA VAL A 51 5.48 -0.36 1.50
C VAL A 51 4.49 0.15 0.45
N GLN A 52 3.31 -0.47 0.34
CA GLN A 52 2.27 -0.03 -0.60
C GLN A 52 1.77 1.37 -0.28
N LEU A 53 1.54 1.69 1.00
CA LEU A 53 1.15 3.03 1.43
C LEU A 53 2.23 4.07 1.13
N GLN A 54 3.51 3.75 1.39
CA GLN A 54 4.63 4.64 1.07
C GLN A 54 4.71 4.93 -0.44
N GLN A 55 4.50 3.92 -1.28
CA GLN A 55 4.48 4.11 -2.74
C GLN A 55 3.30 4.99 -3.18
N ALA A 56 2.12 4.82 -2.57
CA ALA A 56 0.96 5.65 -2.85
C ALA A 56 1.20 7.11 -2.44
N GLU A 57 1.75 7.34 -1.24
CA GLU A 57 2.12 8.66 -0.73
C GLU A 57 3.15 9.35 -1.65
N GLN A 58 4.21 8.63 -2.03
CA GLN A 58 5.22 9.16 -2.95
C GLN A 58 4.60 9.58 -4.29
N ARG A 59 3.68 8.78 -4.83
CA ARG A 59 2.98 9.11 -6.07
C ARG A 59 2.12 10.35 -5.93
N ILE A 60 1.41 10.52 -4.82
CA ILE A 60 0.63 11.73 -4.53
C ILE A 60 1.57 12.95 -4.47
N GLN A 61 2.70 12.84 -3.77
CA GLN A 61 3.66 13.94 -3.64
C GLN A 61 4.20 14.40 -5.00
N ILE A 62 4.56 13.45 -5.88
CA ILE A 62 5.02 13.77 -7.24
C ILE A 62 3.93 14.53 -8.00
N LEU A 63 2.68 14.06 -7.97
CA LEU A 63 1.57 14.71 -8.68
C LEU A 63 1.30 16.13 -8.17
N LEU A 64 1.48 16.38 -6.87
CA LEU A 64 1.34 17.72 -6.30
C LEU A 64 2.49 18.64 -6.72
N THR A 65 3.74 18.15 -6.68
CA THR A 65 4.91 18.93 -7.10
C THR A 65 4.91 19.23 -8.61
N GLU A 66 4.46 18.30 -9.46
CA GLU A 66 4.31 18.54 -10.90
C GLU A 66 3.24 19.60 -11.24
N ASN A 67 2.28 19.85 -10.35
CA ASN A 67 1.29 20.92 -10.53
C ASN A 67 1.81 22.30 -10.10
N ASP A 68 2.82 22.38 -9.23
CA ASP A 68 3.42 23.66 -8.79
C ASP A 68 4.44 24.23 -9.80
N ASP A 69 5.01 23.40 -10.68
CA ASP A 69 5.90 23.83 -11.78
C ASP A 69 5.13 24.30 -13.03
N ALA A 70 3.80 24.18 -13.03
CA ALA A 70 2.96 24.86 -14.01
C ALA A 70 2.90 26.34 -13.62
N SER A 71 3.88 27.11 -14.10
CA SER A 71 3.95 28.56 -13.92
C SER A 71 2.56 29.17 -14.09
N LEU A 72 2.03 29.80 -13.05
CA LEU A 72 0.91 30.72 -13.17
C LEU A 72 1.38 31.85 -14.08
N THR A 73 1.18 31.70 -15.39
CA THR A 73 1.34 32.81 -16.31
C THR A 73 0.22 33.78 -15.97
N ASP A 74 0.58 34.99 -15.53
CA ASP A 74 -0.38 36.08 -15.41
C ASP A 74 -1.21 36.14 -16.67
N PHE A 75 -2.52 35.97 -16.53
CA PHE A 75 -3.45 36.11 -17.62
C PHE A 75 -3.38 37.57 -18.09
N SER A 76 -2.66 37.81 -19.18
CA SER A 76 -2.66 39.07 -19.89
C SER A 76 -3.83 39.02 -20.87
N PRO A 77 -4.91 39.80 -20.66
CA PRO A 77 -6.00 39.87 -21.63
C PRO A 77 -5.42 40.39 -22.95
N ILE A 78 -5.62 39.65 -24.02
CA ILE A 78 -5.26 40.11 -25.36
C ILE A 78 -6.24 41.24 -25.70
N GLU A 79 -5.81 42.50 -25.59
CA GLU A 79 -6.56 43.62 -26.13
C GLU A 79 -6.39 43.62 -27.66
N ASN A 80 -7.46 43.21 -28.37
CA ASN A 80 -7.87 43.79 -29.65
C ASN A 80 -9.30 43.36 -30.02
#